data_AF-A0A0C3MH67-F1
#
_entry.id   AF-A0A0C3MH67-F1
#
_cell.length_a   1.000
_cell.length_b   1.000
_cell.length_c   1.000
_cell.angle_alpha   90.00
_cell.angle_beta   90.00
_cell.angle_gamma   90.00
#
_symmetry.space_group_name_H-M   'P 1'
#
loop_
_entity.id
_entity.type
_entity.pdbx_description
1 polymer ?
#
loop_
_entity_poly.entity_id
_entity_poly.type
_entity_poly.pdbx_seq_one_letter_code
_entity_poly.pdbx_strand_id
1 'polypeptide(L)'
;MKKTIPIVVILTLLSYPGTLAHGQGLLKKIKQKAEKVLKQQEEKQKKQQTDTTDESLFYVDEFENEEEPVLGPNSPDAPKLLSFTIGKEKGKFDHEKGTIEITVERDIDFNQIVPYMTATEGASISPKSGQTLNFRKGGYITVRDKEGRKRVYELTLNIRGMEKKDLRTGVKQGTLQMRNTIQGFPEMKCTYYFDHYGKLFAMMTTMGTGAIYDYDKGRITLLSAVPTVEKVKRDVERVANLQTIELKEPTMKELENAMKNGLKEVEFVYDIYEIPHLEDKLECPLISNYEKMPPAFLSLMNARKLPNTTIAGKSCFTLEFAEPESGISMLYYCWNNIHFGGGIRGLAWTQVENFSESVPDGIFLPPKNYRPRAEYQAEINVVVEAAGKKLQQHVQPFMETPEVQALKTFLEAETRAQGVKNEITNP
;
A
#
# COMPACT_ATOMS: atom_id res chain seq x y z
N MET A 1 -12.42 -10.78 3.62
CA MET A 1 -12.30 -9.38 3.15
C MET A 1 -11.04 -9.21 2.32
N LYS A 2 -11.10 -9.68 1.07
CA LYS A 2 -10.07 -9.43 0.06
C LYS A 2 -10.15 -7.96 -0.39
N LYS A 3 -8.97 -7.31 -0.51
CA LYS A 3 -8.66 -6.06 -1.25
C LYS A 3 -8.42 -4.74 -0.48
N THR A 4 -7.77 -4.74 0.67
CA THR A 4 -7.30 -3.44 1.25
C THR A 4 -5.80 -3.37 1.57
N ILE A 5 -5.09 -4.50 1.58
CA ILE A 5 -3.66 -4.53 1.88
C ILE A 5 -2.74 -4.10 0.70
N PRO A 6 -3.09 -4.18 -0.60
CA PRO A 6 -2.16 -3.70 -1.63
C PRO A 6 -2.16 -2.16 -1.76
N ILE A 7 -3.15 -1.45 -1.21
CA ILE A 7 -3.31 -0.01 -1.44
C ILE A 7 -2.25 0.81 -0.68
N VAL A 8 -1.85 0.39 0.52
CA VAL A 8 -0.88 1.14 1.34
C VAL A 8 0.56 0.97 0.82
N VAL A 9 0.92 -0.20 0.31
CA VAL A 9 2.22 -0.48 -0.33
C VAL A 9 2.31 0.15 -1.73
N ILE A 10 1.19 0.18 -2.47
CA ILE A 10 1.11 0.88 -3.75
C ILE A 10 1.15 2.40 -3.54
N LEU A 11 0.54 2.96 -2.50
CA LEU A 11 0.60 4.40 -2.19
C LEU A 11 2.00 4.86 -1.74
N THR A 12 2.77 4.01 -1.05
CA THR A 12 4.18 4.31 -0.70
C THR A 12 5.12 4.21 -1.90
N LEU A 13 4.80 3.38 -2.90
CA LEU A 13 5.51 3.34 -4.18
C LEU A 13 5.11 4.47 -5.15
N LEU A 14 3.89 5.00 -5.02
CA LEU A 14 3.37 6.10 -5.86
C LEU A 14 3.79 7.50 -5.40
N SER A 15 4.35 7.66 -4.19
CA SER A 15 4.96 8.93 -3.75
C SER A 15 6.33 9.22 -4.39
N TYR A 16 6.77 8.39 -5.33
CA TYR A 16 7.98 8.61 -6.14
C TYR A 16 7.64 9.39 -7.43
N PRO A 17 8.22 10.58 -7.66
CA PRO A 17 7.93 11.42 -8.84
C PRO A 17 8.31 10.79 -10.21
N GLY A 18 9.00 9.66 -10.24
CA GLY A 18 9.51 9.02 -11.45
C GLY A 18 8.59 7.98 -12.11
N THR A 19 7.41 7.68 -11.55
CA THR A 19 6.66 6.46 -11.91
C THR A 19 5.68 6.59 -13.08
N LEU A 20 5.37 7.79 -13.59
CA LEU A 20 4.44 7.92 -14.71
C LEU A 20 4.98 7.34 -16.04
N ALA A 21 6.30 7.34 -16.25
CA ALA A 21 6.91 6.70 -17.42
C ALA A 21 7.22 5.21 -17.22
N HIS A 22 7.57 4.80 -15.98
CA HIS A 22 7.96 3.41 -15.66
C HIS A 22 6.78 2.46 -15.46
N GLY A 23 5.58 2.96 -15.11
CA GLY A 23 4.38 2.14 -14.97
C GLY A 23 3.95 1.44 -16.26
N GLN A 24 4.09 2.12 -17.42
CA GLN A 24 3.72 1.55 -18.72
C GLN A 24 4.73 0.52 -19.23
N GLY A 25 6.03 0.69 -18.94
CA GLY A 25 7.08 -0.26 -19.30
C GLY A 25 7.01 -1.56 -18.50
N LEU A 26 6.68 -1.47 -17.20
CA LEU A 26 6.46 -2.65 -16.35
C LEU A 26 5.20 -3.41 -16.76
N LEU A 27 4.10 -2.72 -17.06
CA LEU A 27 2.86 -3.33 -17.57
C LEU A 27 3.05 -4.00 -18.94
N LYS A 28 3.83 -3.40 -19.84
CA LYS A 28 4.16 -4.00 -21.16
C LYS A 28 5.05 -5.23 -21.02
N LYS A 29 6.01 -5.22 -20.10
CA LYS A 29 6.85 -6.39 -19.77
C LYS A 29 6.02 -7.50 -19.08
N ILE A 30 5.09 -7.15 -18.18
CA ILE A 30 4.16 -8.10 -17.56
C ILE A 30 3.22 -8.73 -18.61
N LYS A 31 2.68 -7.93 -19.54
CA LYS A 31 1.83 -8.42 -20.63
C LYS A 31 2.58 -9.34 -21.59
N GLN A 32 3.79 -8.97 -22.01
CA GLN A 32 4.64 -9.83 -22.87
C GLN A 32 5.12 -11.09 -22.16
N LYS A 33 5.32 -11.03 -20.83
CA LYS A 33 5.68 -12.19 -20.01
C LYS A 33 4.47 -13.10 -19.80
N ALA A 34 3.26 -12.55 -19.64
CA ALA A 34 2.01 -13.31 -19.56
C ALA A 34 1.67 -14.00 -20.90
N GLU A 35 1.83 -13.32 -22.04
CA GLU A 35 1.63 -13.92 -23.37
C GLU A 35 2.67 -15.00 -23.71
N LYS A 36 3.92 -14.85 -23.24
CA LYS A 36 4.95 -15.90 -23.32
C LYS A 36 4.64 -17.08 -22.40
N VAL A 37 4.16 -16.85 -21.18
CA VAL A 37 3.77 -17.91 -20.23
C VAL A 37 2.56 -18.69 -20.75
N LEU A 38 1.60 -18.03 -21.40
CA LEU A 38 0.43 -18.68 -22.01
C LEU A 38 0.84 -19.61 -23.17
N LYS A 39 1.72 -19.15 -24.06
CA LYS A 39 2.29 -19.99 -25.14
C LYS A 39 3.17 -21.13 -24.60
N GLN A 40 3.92 -20.89 -23.53
CA GLN A 40 4.75 -21.91 -22.88
C GLN A 40 3.93 -22.94 -22.09
N GLN A 41 2.73 -22.58 -21.59
CA GLN A 41 1.81 -23.52 -20.92
C GLN A 41 1.12 -24.45 -21.93
N GLU A 42 0.77 -23.96 -23.12
CA GLU A 42 0.25 -24.78 -24.22
C GLU A 42 1.31 -25.77 -24.77
N GLU A 43 2.59 -25.36 -24.80
CA GLU A 43 3.70 -26.25 -25.18
C GLU A 43 4.14 -27.21 -24.05
N LYS A 44 4.03 -26.81 -22.76
CA LYS A 44 4.34 -27.65 -21.59
C LYS A 44 3.33 -28.78 -21.36
N GLN A 45 2.06 -28.60 -21.76
CA GLN A 45 1.08 -29.72 -21.76
C GLN A 45 1.42 -30.81 -22.78
N LYS A 46 2.20 -30.50 -23.83
CA LYS A 46 2.66 -31.49 -24.82
C LYS A 46 3.95 -32.21 -24.46
N LYS A 47 4.67 -31.79 -23.42
CA LYS A 47 6.00 -32.33 -23.06
C LYS A 47 6.17 -32.61 -21.57
N GLN A 48 5.09 -33.01 -20.87
CA GLN A 48 5.22 -33.76 -19.61
C GLN A 48 5.74 -35.19 -19.89
N GLN A 49 6.96 -35.29 -20.39
CA GLN A 49 7.78 -36.46 -20.25
C GLN A 49 9.23 -36.03 -20.42
N THR A 50 10.05 -36.44 -19.45
CA THR A 50 11.51 -36.28 -19.34
C THR A 50 12.04 -34.97 -18.78
N ASP A 51 12.26 -35.06 -17.46
CA ASP A 51 13.55 -34.88 -16.78
C ASP A 51 13.93 -33.53 -16.16
N THR A 52 14.45 -33.65 -14.94
CA THR A 52 14.75 -32.65 -13.92
C THR A 52 16.05 -31.89 -14.16
N THR A 53 16.09 -30.58 -13.93
CA THR A 53 16.91 -29.92 -12.87
C THR A 53 16.76 -28.38 -12.90
N ASP A 54 16.63 -27.84 -11.68
CA ASP A 54 17.17 -26.59 -11.13
C ASP A 54 17.04 -25.26 -11.90
N GLU A 55 16.23 -24.34 -11.36
CA GLU A 55 16.53 -22.90 -11.28
C GLU A 55 15.51 -22.21 -10.35
N SER A 56 15.97 -21.86 -9.16
CA SER A 56 15.25 -21.09 -8.15
C SER A 56 15.06 -19.63 -8.57
N LEU A 57 13.81 -19.24 -8.86
CA LEU A 57 13.38 -17.84 -8.98
C LEU A 57 12.04 -17.67 -8.26
N PHE A 58 12.06 -16.86 -7.19
CA PHE A 58 10.93 -16.17 -6.56
C PHE A 58 9.64 -17.00 -6.41
N TYR A 59 9.56 -17.78 -5.33
CA TYR A 59 8.27 -18.04 -4.71
C TYR A 59 7.86 -16.78 -3.95
N VAL A 60 6.97 -15.99 -4.57
CA VAL A 60 5.89 -15.41 -3.78
C VAL A 60 5.13 -16.65 -3.35
N ASP A 61 5.15 -16.98 -2.06
CA ASP A 61 4.20 -17.97 -1.55
C ASP A 61 2.85 -17.54 -2.10
N GLU A 62 2.26 -18.40 -2.92
CA GLU A 62 0.81 -18.44 -3.02
C GLU A 62 0.37 -18.66 -1.57
N PHE A 63 0.14 -17.57 -0.84
CA PHE A 63 -0.83 -17.58 0.24
C PHE A 63 -2.03 -18.21 -0.41
N GLU A 64 -2.25 -19.49 -0.12
CA GLU A 64 -3.48 -20.17 -0.47
C GLU A 64 -4.56 -19.16 -0.14
N ASN A 65 -5.32 -18.77 -1.16
CA ASN A 65 -6.43 -17.84 -1.04
C ASN A 65 -7.53 -18.57 -0.24
N GLU A 66 -7.24 -19.01 1.00
CA GLU A 66 -8.24 -19.30 2.00
C GLU A 66 -9.03 -17.99 2.12
N GLU A 67 -10.25 -18.00 1.60
CA GLU A 67 -11.14 -16.87 1.76
C GLU A 67 -11.26 -16.57 3.25
N GLU A 68 -10.85 -15.36 3.65
CA GLU A 68 -11.04 -14.91 5.03
C GLU A 68 -12.47 -15.25 5.48
N PRO A 69 -12.63 -15.84 6.67
CA PRO A 69 -13.91 -16.38 7.08
C PRO A 69 -14.96 -15.27 7.17
N VAL A 70 -16.16 -15.55 6.67
CA VAL A 70 -17.32 -14.66 6.86
C VAL A 70 -17.72 -14.72 8.33
N LEU A 71 -17.54 -13.59 9.04
CA LEU A 71 -17.87 -13.46 10.45
C LEU A 71 -19.39 -13.42 10.68
N GLY A 72 -19.78 -13.80 11.89
CA GLY A 72 -21.17 -13.82 12.31
C GLY A 72 -21.90 -15.10 11.87
N PRO A 73 -23.23 -15.11 11.97
CA PRO A 73 -24.04 -16.28 11.65
C PRO A 73 -24.25 -16.42 10.15
N ASN A 74 -24.23 -17.66 9.64
CA ASN A 74 -24.70 -17.94 8.28
C ASN A 74 -26.22 -18.17 8.19
N SER A 75 -26.91 -18.17 9.34
CA SER A 75 -28.35 -18.38 9.49
C SER A 75 -28.82 -17.80 10.82
N PRO A 76 -30.04 -17.24 10.94
CA PRO A 76 -30.55 -16.71 12.20
C PRO A 76 -30.49 -17.70 13.37
N ASP A 77 -30.71 -18.98 13.07
CA ASP A 77 -30.72 -20.08 14.05
C ASP A 77 -29.33 -20.71 14.26
N ALA A 78 -28.27 -20.12 13.70
CA ALA A 78 -26.92 -20.65 13.87
C ALA A 78 -26.52 -20.67 15.37
N PRO A 79 -25.87 -21.74 15.84
CA PRO A 79 -25.50 -21.92 17.24
C PRO A 79 -24.58 -20.81 17.73
N LYS A 80 -24.59 -20.55 19.04
CA LYS A 80 -23.85 -19.46 19.69
C LYS A 80 -22.82 -20.02 20.67
N LEU A 81 -21.71 -19.32 20.84
CA LEU A 81 -20.91 -19.44 22.06
C LEU A 81 -21.73 -18.89 23.23
N LEU A 82 -21.70 -19.62 24.35
CA LEU A 82 -22.35 -19.24 25.60
C LEU A 82 -21.33 -18.70 26.62
N SER A 83 -20.10 -19.21 26.59
CA SER A 83 -19.00 -18.69 27.40
C SER A 83 -17.66 -18.78 26.65
N PHE A 84 -16.77 -17.87 26.99
CA PHE A 84 -15.41 -17.79 26.49
C PHE A 84 -14.54 -17.18 27.59
N THR A 85 -13.50 -17.90 28.01
CA THR A 85 -12.59 -17.44 29.06
C THR A 85 -11.15 -17.77 28.73
N ILE A 86 -10.23 -16.87 29.06
CA ILE A 86 -8.79 -17.12 29.04
C ILE A 86 -8.27 -16.89 30.46
N GLY A 87 -7.80 -17.95 31.11
CA GLY A 87 -7.49 -17.91 32.54
C GLY A 87 -8.70 -17.47 33.37
N LYS A 88 -8.56 -16.37 34.12
CA LYS A 88 -9.63 -15.78 34.95
C LYS A 88 -10.53 -14.79 34.20
N GLU A 89 -10.14 -14.38 32.99
CA GLU A 89 -10.78 -13.30 32.26
C GLU A 89 -11.93 -13.83 31.38
N LYS A 90 -13.00 -13.04 31.24
CA LYS A 90 -14.20 -13.41 30.49
C LYS A 90 -14.33 -12.57 29.22
N GLY A 91 -14.64 -13.23 28.11
CA GLY A 91 -14.90 -12.58 26.83
C GLY A 91 -16.30 -11.95 26.77
N LYS A 92 -16.41 -10.85 26.03
CA LYS A 92 -17.66 -10.20 25.63
C LYS A 92 -17.96 -10.55 24.18
N PHE A 93 -19.24 -10.80 23.87
CA PHE A 93 -19.66 -11.26 22.56
C PHE A 93 -20.48 -10.20 21.82
N ASP A 94 -20.21 -10.04 20.53
CA ASP A 94 -21.20 -9.58 19.55
C ASP A 94 -21.51 -10.75 18.63
N HIS A 95 -22.68 -11.37 18.85
CA HIS A 95 -23.04 -12.59 18.12
C HIS A 95 -23.42 -12.34 16.66
N GLU A 96 -23.87 -11.12 16.32
CA GLU A 96 -24.29 -10.79 14.96
C GLU A 96 -23.10 -10.37 14.12
N LYS A 97 -22.17 -9.61 14.69
CA LYS A 97 -20.89 -9.30 14.04
C LYS A 97 -19.89 -10.44 14.07
N GLY A 98 -20.08 -11.41 14.97
CA GLY A 98 -19.14 -12.52 15.16
C GLY A 98 -17.82 -12.05 15.75
N THR A 99 -17.86 -11.30 16.86
CA THR A 99 -16.64 -10.86 17.56
C THR A 99 -16.64 -11.30 19.01
N ILE A 100 -15.43 -11.54 19.53
CA ILE A 100 -15.15 -11.82 20.94
C ILE A 100 -14.07 -10.84 21.39
N GLU A 101 -14.37 -10.00 22.36
CA GLU A 101 -13.39 -9.11 22.98
C GLU A 101 -13.07 -9.59 24.39
N ILE A 102 -11.78 -9.72 24.72
CA ILE A 102 -11.34 -10.08 26.07
C ILE A 102 -10.12 -9.26 26.47
N THR A 103 -10.10 -8.80 27.72
CA THR A 103 -8.95 -8.08 28.28
C THR A 103 -8.10 -9.04 29.11
N VAL A 104 -6.81 -9.15 28.79
CA VAL A 104 -5.84 -10.04 29.44
C VAL A 104 -4.74 -9.26 30.15
N GLU A 105 -4.07 -9.88 31.12
CA GLU A 105 -2.93 -9.27 31.83
C GLU A 105 -1.70 -9.16 30.91
N ARG A 106 -0.75 -8.30 31.29
CA ARG A 106 0.47 -8.00 30.49
C ARG A 106 1.46 -9.15 30.40
N ASP A 107 1.35 -10.20 31.18
CA ASP A 107 2.32 -11.29 31.26
C ASP A 107 1.82 -12.61 30.67
N ILE A 108 0.67 -12.60 29.98
CA ILE A 108 0.13 -13.81 29.35
C ILE A 108 1.09 -14.37 28.29
N ASP A 109 1.31 -15.68 28.31
CA ASP A 109 2.07 -16.36 27.26
C ASP A 109 1.19 -16.57 26.02
N PHE A 110 1.44 -15.76 24.99
CA PHE A 110 0.69 -15.81 23.75
C PHE A 110 0.88 -17.11 22.95
N ASN A 111 1.95 -17.87 23.20
CA ASN A 111 2.15 -19.19 22.59
C ASN A 111 1.32 -20.29 23.26
N GLN A 112 0.74 -20.00 24.43
CA GLN A 112 0.01 -20.96 25.27
C GLN A 112 -1.36 -20.42 25.67
N ILE A 113 -2.01 -19.65 24.80
CA ILE A 113 -3.37 -19.19 25.04
C ILE A 113 -4.33 -20.36 24.83
N VAL A 114 -4.85 -20.87 25.94
CA VAL A 114 -5.84 -21.95 25.99
C VAL A 114 -7.17 -21.40 26.48
N PRO A 115 -8.14 -21.12 25.58
CA PRO A 115 -9.47 -20.69 25.96
C PRO A 115 -10.32 -21.87 26.45
N TYR A 116 -11.18 -21.59 27.42
CA TYR A 116 -12.30 -22.46 27.76
C TYR A 116 -13.60 -21.86 27.21
N MET A 117 -14.34 -22.68 26.49
CA MET A 117 -15.51 -22.28 25.72
C MET A 117 -16.66 -23.25 25.92
N THR A 118 -17.87 -22.71 25.93
CA THR A 118 -19.11 -23.49 25.83
C THR A 118 -19.98 -22.92 24.73
N ALA A 119 -20.81 -23.76 24.11
CA ALA A 119 -21.70 -23.39 23.02
C ALA A 119 -23.10 -23.96 23.26
N THR A 120 -24.05 -23.57 22.41
CA THR A 120 -25.39 -24.17 22.33
C THR A 120 -25.29 -25.70 22.37
N GLU A 121 -26.22 -26.34 23.09
CA GLU A 121 -26.24 -27.80 23.23
C GLU A 121 -26.24 -28.50 21.86
N GLY A 122 -25.43 -29.55 21.73
CA GLY A 122 -25.28 -30.29 20.48
C GLY A 122 -24.40 -29.62 19.42
N ALA A 123 -23.91 -28.39 19.65
CA ALA A 123 -22.97 -27.73 18.76
C ALA A 123 -21.51 -28.12 19.04
N SER A 124 -20.72 -28.15 17.97
CA SER A 124 -19.28 -28.33 17.98
C SER A 124 -18.56 -26.97 17.91
N ILE A 125 -17.38 -26.88 18.53
CA ILE A 125 -16.52 -25.69 18.54
C ILE A 125 -15.18 -26.07 17.89
N SER A 126 -14.67 -25.22 17.00
CA SER A 126 -13.37 -25.36 16.37
C SER A 126 -12.61 -24.02 16.41
N PRO A 127 -11.39 -23.95 16.97
CA PRO A 127 -10.68 -25.01 17.71
C PRO A 127 -11.46 -25.51 18.93
N LYS A 128 -11.19 -26.74 19.40
CA LYS A 128 -11.94 -27.28 20.55
C LYS A 128 -11.61 -26.49 21.81
N SER A 129 -12.59 -26.37 22.70
CA SER A 129 -12.39 -25.85 24.06
C SER A 129 -11.22 -26.57 24.75
N GLY A 130 -10.32 -25.81 25.40
CA GLY A 130 -9.13 -26.35 26.05
C GLY A 130 -7.95 -26.65 25.11
N GLN A 131 -8.05 -26.31 23.81
CA GLN A 131 -6.91 -26.37 22.88
C GLN A 131 -6.24 -25.00 22.73
N THR A 132 -4.92 -25.00 22.54
CA THR A 132 -4.15 -23.78 22.28
C THR A 132 -4.61 -23.13 20.97
N LEU A 133 -4.84 -21.81 21.00
CA LEU A 133 -5.13 -21.02 19.81
C LEU A 133 -3.83 -20.70 19.06
N ASN A 134 -3.86 -20.86 17.73
CA ASN A 134 -2.78 -20.44 16.86
C ASN A 134 -3.12 -19.10 16.21
N PHE A 135 -2.56 -18.02 16.74
CA PHE A 135 -2.79 -16.66 16.22
C PHE A 135 -2.10 -16.37 14.89
N ARG A 136 -1.20 -17.25 14.39
CA ARG A 136 -0.57 -17.06 13.07
C ARG A 136 -1.56 -17.14 11.91
N LYS A 137 -2.72 -17.78 12.10
CA LYS A 137 -3.80 -17.91 11.10
C LYS A 137 -5.04 -17.05 11.42
N GLY A 138 -4.89 -16.09 12.33
CA GLY A 138 -6.01 -15.33 12.89
C GLY A 138 -6.74 -16.09 14.01
N GLY A 139 -7.26 -15.35 14.99
CA GLY A 139 -7.94 -15.89 16.17
C GLY A 139 -9.39 -16.29 15.91
N TYR A 140 -9.65 -17.17 14.92
CA TYR A 140 -11.02 -17.52 14.53
C TYR A 140 -11.57 -18.72 15.30
N ILE A 141 -12.83 -18.61 15.73
CA ILE A 141 -13.57 -19.69 16.41
C ILE A 141 -14.88 -19.93 15.67
N THR A 142 -15.09 -21.16 15.21
CA THR A 142 -16.32 -21.57 14.53
C THR A 142 -17.15 -22.43 15.46
N VAL A 143 -18.43 -22.06 15.62
CA VAL A 143 -19.45 -22.91 16.25
C VAL A 143 -20.34 -23.47 15.15
N ARG A 144 -20.60 -24.78 15.18
CA ARG A 144 -21.39 -25.46 14.16
C ARG A 144 -22.27 -26.56 14.76
N ASP A 145 -23.52 -26.65 14.32
CA ASP A 145 -24.41 -27.75 14.70
C ASP A 145 -24.38 -28.92 13.70
N LYS A 146 -25.25 -29.91 13.91
CA LYS A 146 -25.32 -31.11 13.06
C LYS A 146 -25.93 -30.82 11.69
N GLU A 147 -26.77 -29.79 11.61
CA GLU A 147 -27.45 -29.33 10.38
C GLU A 147 -26.53 -28.47 9.49
N GLY A 148 -25.32 -28.16 9.97
CA GLY A 148 -24.31 -27.42 9.23
C GLY A 148 -24.43 -25.90 9.35
N ARG A 149 -25.38 -25.38 10.14
CA ARG A 149 -25.47 -23.95 10.48
C ARG A 149 -24.24 -23.60 11.31
N LYS A 150 -23.63 -22.46 11.01
CA LYS A 150 -22.38 -22.04 11.65
C LYS A 150 -22.39 -20.55 12.01
N ARG A 151 -21.66 -20.25 13.06
CA ARG A 151 -21.34 -18.88 13.48
C ARG A 151 -19.83 -18.79 13.67
N VAL A 152 -19.20 -17.85 12.98
CA VAL A 152 -17.76 -17.61 13.10
C VAL A 152 -17.52 -16.37 13.93
N TYR A 153 -16.59 -16.50 14.88
CA TYR A 153 -16.14 -15.44 15.76
C TYR A 153 -14.68 -15.09 15.48
N GLU A 154 -14.36 -13.82 15.47
CA GLU A 154 -13.00 -13.30 15.55
C GLU A 154 -12.67 -12.87 16.99
N LEU A 155 -11.53 -13.33 17.50
CA LEU A 155 -11.06 -13.01 18.85
C LEU A 155 -10.11 -11.80 18.82
N THR A 156 -10.49 -10.75 19.54
CA THR A 156 -9.66 -9.58 19.83
C THR A 156 -9.18 -9.64 21.28
N LEU A 157 -7.85 -9.66 21.44
CA LEU A 157 -7.19 -9.61 22.75
C LEU A 157 -6.78 -8.17 23.07
N ASN A 158 -7.33 -7.61 24.15
CA ASN A 158 -6.92 -6.33 24.69
C ASN A 158 -5.94 -6.56 25.84
N ILE A 159 -4.76 -5.93 25.82
CA ILE A 159 -3.82 -6.05 26.94
C ILE A 159 -4.12 -4.93 27.95
N ARG A 160 -4.33 -5.30 29.22
CA ARG A 160 -4.70 -4.37 30.30
C ARG A 160 -3.65 -3.26 30.47
N GLY A 161 -4.12 -2.01 30.50
CA GLY A 161 -3.26 -0.83 30.63
C GLY A 161 -2.58 -0.42 29.31
N MET A 162 -3.02 -0.96 28.18
CA MET A 162 -2.65 -0.51 26.83
C MET A 162 -3.86 0.03 26.06
N GLU A 163 -4.83 0.62 26.77
CA GLU A 163 -6.07 1.09 26.17
C GLU A 163 -5.87 2.42 25.39
N LYS A 164 -6.48 2.53 24.19
CA LYS A 164 -6.42 3.74 23.32
C LYS A 164 -6.89 5.03 24.05
N LYS A 165 -7.66 4.90 25.14
CA LYS A 165 -8.28 5.99 25.92
C LYS A 165 -7.32 6.82 26.79
N ASP A 166 -6.14 6.28 27.14
CA ASP A 166 -5.16 6.96 28.00
C ASP A 166 -4.26 7.93 27.23
N LEU A 167 -4.49 8.04 25.94
CA LEU A 167 -3.76 8.89 25.01
C LEU A 167 -4.79 9.88 24.42
N ARG A 168 -4.38 11.13 24.15
CA ARG A 168 -5.27 12.15 23.55
C ARG A 168 -4.87 12.39 22.10
N THR A 169 -5.73 11.99 21.15
CA THR A 169 -5.61 12.30 19.72
C THR A 169 -5.49 13.81 19.52
N GLY A 170 -4.57 14.24 18.65
CA GLY A 170 -4.38 15.65 18.30
C GLY A 170 -3.27 16.42 19.03
N VAL A 171 -2.58 15.84 20.00
CA VAL A 171 -1.33 16.44 20.52
C VAL A 171 -0.22 16.22 19.49
N LYS A 172 0.05 17.24 18.68
CA LYS A 172 1.07 17.23 17.62
C LYS A 172 2.44 17.20 18.28
N GLN A 173 3.24 16.18 18.00
CA GLN A 173 4.35 15.86 18.88
C GLN A 173 5.72 15.92 18.23
N GLY A 174 5.86 15.84 16.90
CA GLY A 174 7.20 16.02 16.36
C GLY A 174 7.39 16.08 14.86
N THR A 175 8.59 16.53 14.53
CA THR A 175 9.16 16.56 13.19
C THR A 175 10.35 15.61 13.18
N LEU A 176 10.37 14.72 12.20
CA LEU A 176 11.46 13.78 11.98
C LEU A 176 12.03 14.00 10.58
N GLN A 177 13.31 14.33 10.52
CA GLN A 177 14.05 14.39 9.27
C GLN A 177 14.81 13.09 9.07
N MET A 178 14.61 12.48 7.91
CA MET A 178 15.20 11.19 7.59
C MET A 178 15.93 11.26 6.25
N ARG A 179 17.01 10.50 6.18
CA ARG A 179 17.71 10.16 4.95
C ARG A 179 17.34 8.74 4.57
N ASN A 180 16.66 8.59 3.44
CA ASN A 180 16.21 7.32 2.90
C ASN A 180 17.15 6.93 1.77
N THR A 181 17.61 5.70 1.79
CA THR A 181 18.48 5.13 0.77
C THR A 181 17.83 3.88 0.22
N ILE A 182 17.80 3.75 -1.10
CA ILE A 182 17.23 2.60 -1.79
C ILE A 182 18.26 2.18 -2.82
N GLN A 183 18.52 0.87 -2.91
CA GLN A 183 19.48 0.33 -3.86
C GLN A 183 19.16 0.80 -5.29
N GLY A 184 20.15 1.40 -5.95
CA GLY A 184 20.00 1.91 -7.30
C GLY A 184 19.41 3.32 -7.42
N PHE A 185 19.12 4.00 -6.30
CA PHE A 185 18.58 5.36 -6.29
C PHE A 185 19.43 6.31 -5.43
N PRO A 186 19.45 7.63 -5.74
CA PRO A 186 20.09 8.61 -4.89
C PRO A 186 19.41 8.69 -3.51
N GLU A 187 20.17 9.12 -2.50
CA GLU A 187 19.66 9.27 -1.15
C GLU A 187 18.59 10.37 -1.08
N MET A 188 17.37 10.05 -0.64
CA MET A 188 16.26 11.00 -0.52
C MET A 188 16.07 11.49 0.91
N LYS A 189 16.04 12.81 1.10
CA LYS A 189 15.66 13.39 2.38
C LYS A 189 14.15 13.59 2.46
N CYS A 190 13.54 13.05 3.51
CA CYS A 190 12.12 13.18 3.79
C CYS A 190 11.93 13.72 5.20
N THR A 191 10.99 14.66 5.34
CA THR A 191 10.54 15.19 6.62
C THR A 191 9.15 14.65 6.90
N TYR A 192 9.00 13.99 8.03
CA TYR A 192 7.77 13.38 8.51
C TYR A 192 7.25 14.15 9.70
N TYR A 193 5.93 14.34 9.76
CA TYR A 193 5.25 15.02 10.84
C TYR A 193 4.18 14.10 11.42
N PHE A 194 4.25 13.90 12.73
CA PHE A 194 3.43 12.93 13.42
C PHE A 194 2.85 13.48 14.72
N ASP A 195 1.71 12.92 15.11
CA ASP A 195 1.08 13.21 16.39
C ASP A 195 1.71 12.37 17.52
N HIS A 196 1.15 12.49 18.72
CA HIS A 196 1.59 11.79 19.93
C HIS A 196 1.57 10.27 19.84
N TYR A 197 0.93 9.70 18.81
CA TYR A 197 0.82 8.27 18.57
C TYR A 197 1.75 7.77 17.47
N GLY A 198 2.60 8.66 16.93
CA GLY A 198 3.34 8.38 15.71
C GLY A 198 2.47 8.33 14.47
N LYS A 199 1.22 8.80 14.52
CA LYS A 199 0.35 8.85 13.34
C LYS A 199 0.86 9.92 12.41
N LEU A 200 1.27 9.51 11.21
CA LEU A 200 1.76 10.40 10.18
C LEU A 200 0.61 11.28 9.66
N PHE A 201 0.77 12.60 9.74
CA PHE A 201 -0.18 13.56 9.15
C PHE A 201 0.41 14.44 8.06
N ALA A 202 1.73 14.44 7.87
CA ALA A 202 2.35 15.00 6.67
C ALA A 202 3.71 14.36 6.41
N MET A 203 4.07 14.22 5.14
CA MET A 203 5.40 13.82 4.68
C MET A 203 5.79 14.71 3.52
N MET A 204 7.00 15.28 3.55
CA MET A 204 7.55 16.09 2.47
C MET A 204 8.96 15.63 2.11
N THR A 205 9.23 15.47 0.82
CA THR A 205 10.58 15.24 0.31
C THR A 205 11.30 16.58 0.11
N THR A 206 12.63 16.56 0.07
CA THR A 206 13.41 17.75 -0.32
C THR A 206 13.15 18.22 -1.75
N MET A 207 12.50 17.40 -2.58
CA MET A 207 12.10 17.76 -3.93
C MET A 207 10.77 18.54 -3.99
N GLY A 208 10.12 18.81 -2.86
CA GLY A 208 8.81 19.49 -2.86
C GLY A 208 7.68 18.56 -3.33
N THR A 209 7.76 17.28 -3.00
CA THR A 209 6.65 16.33 -3.23
C THR A 209 6.31 15.65 -1.92
N GLY A 210 5.11 15.11 -1.79
CA GLY A 210 4.69 14.56 -0.51
C GLY A 210 3.19 14.41 -0.37
N ALA A 211 2.74 14.24 0.86
CA ALA A 211 1.34 14.10 1.19
C ALA A 211 1.03 14.76 2.53
N ILE A 212 -0.17 15.31 2.64
CA ILE A 212 -0.75 15.85 3.88
C ILE A 212 -2.05 15.06 4.13
N TYR A 213 -2.23 14.61 5.36
CA TYR A 213 -3.37 13.81 5.78
C TYR A 213 -4.19 14.60 6.81
N ASP A 214 -5.46 14.81 6.48
CA ASP A 214 -6.45 15.42 7.36
C ASP A 214 -7.46 14.32 7.75
N TYR A 215 -7.17 13.63 8.85
CA TYR A 215 -8.00 12.51 9.30
C TYR A 215 -9.38 12.96 9.76
N ASP A 216 -9.48 14.15 10.37
CA ASP A 216 -10.75 14.70 10.88
C ASP A 216 -11.76 14.93 9.76
N LYS A 217 -11.28 15.40 8.59
CA LYS A 217 -12.13 15.58 7.40
C LYS A 217 -12.06 14.42 6.42
N GLY A 218 -11.28 13.38 6.71
CA GLY A 218 -11.04 12.27 5.80
C GLY A 218 -10.48 12.72 4.45
N ARG A 219 -9.42 13.54 4.43
CA ARG A 219 -8.80 14.03 3.18
C ARG A 219 -7.32 13.71 3.10
N ILE A 220 -6.86 13.42 1.89
CA ILE A 220 -5.44 13.36 1.55
C ILE A 220 -5.17 14.44 0.52
N THR A 221 -4.19 15.31 0.79
CA THR A 221 -3.65 16.23 -0.20
C THR A 221 -2.32 15.70 -0.72
N LEU A 222 -2.26 15.35 -2.00
CA LEU A 222 -1.06 14.87 -2.65
C LEU A 222 -0.32 16.06 -3.28
N LEU A 223 0.96 16.21 -2.96
CA LEU A 223 1.85 17.27 -3.47
C LEU A 223 2.76 16.68 -4.55
N SER A 224 2.68 17.21 -5.77
CA SER A 224 3.38 16.67 -6.94
C SER A 224 4.15 17.76 -7.70
N ALA A 225 5.26 17.36 -8.32
CA ALA A 225 5.93 18.16 -9.34
C ALA A 225 5.44 17.73 -10.73
N VAL A 226 5.12 18.70 -11.58
CA VAL A 226 4.72 18.50 -12.98
C VAL A 226 5.57 19.38 -13.89
N PRO A 227 5.75 19.04 -15.17
CA PRO A 227 6.43 19.93 -16.14
C PRO A 227 5.75 21.30 -16.21
N THR A 228 6.51 22.39 -16.36
CA THR A 228 5.89 23.71 -16.56
C THR A 228 5.06 23.74 -17.85
N VAL A 229 4.07 24.62 -17.89
CA VAL A 229 3.22 24.78 -19.08
C VAL A 229 4.06 25.15 -20.31
N GLU A 230 5.11 25.98 -20.15
CA GLU A 230 6.01 26.32 -21.26
C GLU A 230 6.82 25.13 -21.75
N LYS A 231 7.26 24.24 -20.84
CA LYS A 231 7.94 23.02 -21.24
C LYS A 231 7.01 22.12 -22.04
N VAL A 232 5.79 21.89 -21.54
CA VAL A 232 4.79 21.10 -22.27
C VAL A 232 4.51 21.73 -23.63
N LYS A 233 4.31 23.05 -23.69
CA LYS A 233 4.09 23.78 -24.95
C LYS A 233 5.23 23.55 -25.95
N ARG A 234 6.49 23.70 -25.53
CA ARG A 234 7.66 23.42 -26.39
C ARG A 234 7.65 21.98 -26.89
N ASP A 235 7.41 21.02 -26.01
CA ASP A 235 7.43 19.60 -26.37
C ASP A 235 6.29 19.26 -27.35
N VAL A 236 5.05 19.69 -27.07
CA VAL A 236 3.92 19.42 -27.98
C VAL A 236 4.02 20.17 -29.30
N GLU A 237 4.62 21.36 -29.34
CA GLU A 237 4.87 22.09 -30.58
C GLU A 237 5.87 21.35 -31.47
N ARG A 238 6.91 20.74 -30.89
CA ARG A 238 7.85 19.89 -31.63
C ARG A 238 7.13 18.69 -32.24
N VAL A 239 6.29 17.99 -31.47
CA VAL A 239 5.46 16.89 -31.99
C VAL A 239 4.55 17.37 -33.11
N ALA A 240 3.88 18.51 -32.92
CA ALA A 240 2.97 19.07 -33.93
C ALA A 240 3.66 19.41 -35.25
N ASN A 241 4.97 19.71 -35.21
CA ASN A 241 5.82 19.93 -36.38
C ASN A 241 6.51 18.65 -36.87
N LEU A 242 6.03 17.47 -36.46
CA LEU A 242 6.57 16.16 -36.84
C LEU A 242 8.04 15.94 -36.47
N GLN A 243 8.54 16.65 -35.45
CA GLN A 243 9.89 16.47 -34.95
C GLN A 243 9.92 15.34 -33.91
N THR A 244 10.95 14.50 -33.98
CA THR A 244 11.18 13.45 -33.00
C THR A 244 11.55 14.03 -31.64
N ILE A 245 10.97 13.45 -30.60
CA ILE A 245 11.34 13.70 -29.21
C ILE A 245 11.90 12.40 -28.64
N GLU A 246 13.17 12.41 -28.24
CA GLU A 246 13.75 11.32 -27.48
C GLU A 246 13.32 11.46 -26.01
N LEU A 247 12.38 10.62 -25.58
CA LEU A 247 12.07 10.45 -24.16
C LEU A 247 13.16 9.57 -23.53
N LYS A 248 14.18 10.20 -22.96
CA LYS A 248 15.21 9.50 -22.18
C LYS A 248 14.79 9.41 -20.72
N GLU A 249 15.02 8.25 -20.12
CA GLU A 249 14.93 8.12 -18.68
C GLU A 249 16.02 8.97 -18.03
N PRO A 250 15.71 9.67 -16.91
CA PRO A 250 16.70 10.50 -16.24
C PRO A 250 17.84 9.62 -15.71
N THR A 251 19.06 10.03 -15.97
CA THR A 251 20.27 9.39 -15.46
C THR A 251 20.43 9.63 -13.96
N MET A 252 21.20 8.78 -13.28
CA MET A 252 21.54 8.96 -11.87
C MET A 252 22.15 10.34 -11.57
N LYS A 253 23.01 10.84 -12.48
CA LYS A 253 23.63 12.16 -12.35
C LYS A 253 22.59 13.30 -12.44
N GLU A 254 21.57 13.15 -13.28
CA GLU A 254 20.49 14.13 -13.38
C GLU A 254 19.60 14.11 -12.13
N LEU A 255 19.32 12.94 -11.57
CA LEU A 255 18.59 12.81 -10.31
C LEU A 255 19.37 13.43 -9.14
N GLU A 256 20.66 13.11 -9.00
CA GLU A 256 21.53 13.72 -7.97
C GLU A 256 21.64 15.25 -8.12
N ASN A 257 21.69 15.73 -9.36
CA ASN A 257 21.72 17.16 -9.64
C ASN A 257 20.39 17.83 -9.26
N ALA A 258 19.25 17.20 -9.58
CA ALA A 258 17.93 17.69 -9.18
C ALA A 258 17.77 17.73 -7.66
N MET A 259 18.35 16.77 -6.96
CA MET A 259 18.37 16.74 -5.50
C MET A 259 19.17 17.88 -4.87
N LYS A 260 20.29 18.27 -5.48
CA LYS A 260 21.16 19.34 -4.98
C LYS A 260 20.69 20.73 -5.37
N ASN A 261 20.20 20.88 -6.61
CA ASN A 261 19.95 22.16 -7.25
C ASN A 261 18.46 22.42 -7.52
N GLY A 262 17.57 21.52 -7.08
CA GLY A 262 16.15 21.57 -7.36
C GLY A 262 15.79 21.00 -8.74
N LEU A 263 14.52 20.64 -8.88
CA LEU A 263 13.94 20.24 -10.17
C LEU A 263 13.90 21.44 -11.13
N LYS A 264 14.29 21.22 -12.38
CA LYS A 264 14.22 22.24 -13.44
C LYS A 264 12.95 22.09 -14.26
N GLU A 265 12.42 23.21 -14.73
CA GLU A 265 11.24 23.25 -15.60
C GLU A 265 10.02 22.51 -15.01
N VAL A 266 9.86 22.60 -13.69
CA VAL A 266 8.70 22.05 -12.99
C VAL A 266 7.87 23.14 -12.32
N GLU A 267 6.58 22.89 -12.26
CA GLU A 267 5.63 23.55 -11.39
C GLU A 267 5.15 22.57 -10.33
N PHE A 268 4.70 23.11 -9.20
CA PHE A 268 4.19 22.30 -8.11
C PHE A 268 2.66 22.39 -8.07
N VAL A 269 2.03 21.22 -8.04
CA VAL A 269 0.56 21.10 -8.02
C VAL A 269 0.11 20.21 -6.88
N TYR A 270 -1.16 20.34 -6.50
CA TYR A 270 -1.76 19.43 -5.54
C TYR A 270 -3.11 18.89 -5.98
N ASP A 271 -3.40 17.69 -5.51
CA ASP A 271 -4.67 16.98 -5.69
C ASP A 271 -5.26 16.69 -4.31
N ILE A 272 -6.58 16.89 -4.15
CA ILE A 272 -7.29 16.56 -2.91
C ILE A 272 -8.17 15.35 -3.16
N TYR A 273 -8.00 14.32 -2.34
CA TYR A 273 -8.80 13.11 -2.35
C TYR A 273 -9.60 13.04 -1.05
N GLU A 274 -10.92 12.93 -1.18
CA GLU A 274 -11.81 12.67 -0.05
C GLU A 274 -11.96 11.16 0.12
N ILE A 275 -11.62 10.70 1.32
CA ILE A 275 -11.61 9.29 1.71
C ILE A 275 -12.41 9.19 3.00
N PRO A 276 -13.70 8.77 2.91
CA PRO A 276 -14.51 8.51 4.10
C PRO A 276 -13.82 7.49 4.98
N HIS A 277 -13.87 7.71 6.30
CA HIS A 277 -13.23 6.84 7.29
C HIS A 277 -11.73 6.66 7.03
N LEU A 278 -11.03 7.74 6.69
CA LEU A 278 -9.59 7.71 6.39
C LEU A 278 -8.79 7.11 7.56
N GLU A 279 -9.18 7.41 8.79
CA GLU A 279 -8.55 6.84 9.98
C GLU A 279 -8.57 5.31 9.95
N ASP A 280 -9.73 4.69 9.71
CA ASP A 280 -9.90 3.23 9.66
C ASP A 280 -9.08 2.58 8.52
N LYS A 281 -8.76 3.33 7.46
CA LYS A 281 -8.03 2.82 6.28
C LYS A 281 -6.52 2.96 6.37
N LEU A 282 -6.05 3.85 7.22
CA LEU A 282 -4.63 4.14 7.44
C LEU A 282 -4.24 3.91 8.91
N GLU A 283 -5.05 3.18 9.68
CA GLU A 283 -4.63 2.74 11.00
C GLU A 283 -3.30 2.01 10.84
N CYS A 284 -2.27 2.50 11.53
CA CYS A 284 -1.09 1.69 11.74
C CYS A 284 -1.55 0.56 12.67
N PRO A 285 -1.63 -0.70 12.22
CA PRO A 285 -2.13 -1.80 13.05
C PRO A 285 -1.24 -2.07 14.27
N LEU A 286 -0.13 -1.35 14.36
CA LEU A 286 0.92 -1.45 15.35
C LEU A 286 0.79 -0.36 16.44
N ILE A 287 -0.38 0.23 16.68
CA ILE A 287 -0.60 1.06 17.88
C ILE A 287 -0.77 0.13 19.08
N SER A 288 0.33 -0.46 19.50
CA SER A 288 0.48 -1.10 20.80
C SER A 288 1.85 -0.71 21.33
N ASN A 289 1.92 -0.39 22.62
CA ASN A 289 3.15 0.11 23.22
C ASN A 289 4.21 -0.99 23.21
N TYR A 290 5.01 -1.08 22.14
CA TYR A 290 6.03 -2.12 21.94
C TYR A 290 7.06 -2.15 23.06
N GLU A 291 7.34 -0.99 23.68
CA GLU A 291 8.23 -0.93 24.83
C GLU A 291 7.68 -1.73 26.02
N LYS A 292 6.36 -1.85 26.12
CA LYS A 292 5.62 -2.58 27.15
C LYS A 292 5.07 -3.91 26.67
N MET A 293 5.35 -4.32 25.44
CA MET A 293 4.88 -5.58 24.90
C MET A 293 5.58 -6.78 25.55
N PRO A 294 4.86 -7.90 25.74
CA PRO A 294 5.46 -9.08 26.36
C PRO A 294 6.43 -9.76 25.37
N PRO A 295 7.58 -10.29 25.82
CA PRO A 295 8.55 -10.96 24.95
C PRO A 295 7.95 -12.12 24.13
N ALA A 296 6.96 -12.83 24.68
CA ALA A 296 6.26 -13.90 23.98
C ALA A 296 5.48 -13.39 22.75
N PHE A 297 4.88 -12.20 22.85
CA PHE A 297 4.16 -11.56 21.76
C PHE A 297 5.11 -11.06 20.66
N LEU A 298 6.22 -10.43 21.04
CA LEU A 298 7.28 -10.07 20.09
C LEU A 298 7.78 -11.31 19.34
N SER A 299 8.03 -12.41 20.06
CA SER A 299 8.49 -13.68 19.46
C SER A 299 7.49 -14.27 18.45
N LEU A 300 6.19 -14.18 18.69
CA LEU A 300 5.16 -14.61 17.74
C LEU A 300 5.20 -13.81 16.42
N MET A 301 5.48 -12.52 16.51
CA MET A 301 5.66 -11.64 15.36
C MET A 301 7.05 -11.81 14.69
N ASN A 302 7.83 -12.81 15.11
CA ASN A 302 9.24 -12.96 14.76
C ASN A 302 10.05 -11.66 15.00
N ALA A 303 9.65 -10.92 16.03
CA ALA A 303 10.25 -9.66 16.43
C ALA A 303 11.08 -9.85 17.70
N ARG A 304 12.19 -9.12 17.82
CA ARG A 304 12.96 -9.05 19.06
C ARG A 304 13.39 -7.63 19.37
N LYS A 305 13.48 -7.34 20.66
CA LYS A 305 14.08 -6.11 21.17
C LYS A 305 15.60 -6.19 21.02
N LEU A 306 16.18 -5.22 20.34
CA LEU A 306 17.62 -4.98 20.32
C LEU A 306 18.01 -4.02 21.46
N PRO A 307 19.31 -3.94 21.82
CA PRO A 307 19.77 -2.95 22.79
C PRO A 307 19.26 -1.55 22.44
N ASN A 308 18.87 -0.79 23.47
CA ASN A 308 18.42 0.59 23.27
C ASN A 308 19.51 1.37 22.52
N THR A 309 19.10 2.07 21.47
CA THR A 309 19.99 2.89 20.67
C THR A 309 19.66 4.35 20.87
N THR A 310 20.66 5.21 20.94
CA THR A 310 20.41 6.65 20.91
C THR A 310 20.35 7.12 19.46
N ILE A 311 19.21 7.68 19.04
CA ILE A 311 18.99 8.22 17.70
C ILE A 311 18.73 9.73 17.84
N ALA A 312 19.54 10.56 17.16
CA ALA A 312 19.47 12.02 17.27
C ALA A 312 19.44 12.53 18.73
N GLY A 313 20.24 11.91 19.61
CA GLY A 313 20.30 12.27 21.04
C GLY A 313 19.13 11.79 21.90
N LYS A 314 18.16 11.07 21.33
CA LYS A 314 17.02 10.48 22.04
C LYS A 314 17.24 8.99 22.25
N SER A 315 17.05 8.50 23.47
CA SER A 315 17.04 7.06 23.75
C SER A 315 15.85 6.42 23.04
N CYS A 316 16.13 5.57 22.06
CA CYS A 316 15.13 4.87 21.29
C CYS A 316 15.17 3.38 21.62
N PHE A 317 13.98 2.79 21.62
CA PHE A 317 13.77 1.36 21.58
C PHE A 317 13.99 0.88 20.14
N THR A 318 14.68 -0.25 19.97
CA THR A 318 14.95 -0.81 18.63
C THR A 318 14.34 -2.19 18.55
N LEU A 319 13.54 -2.40 17.52
CA LEU A 319 13.00 -3.71 17.14
C LEU A 319 13.67 -4.21 15.89
N GLU A 320 13.86 -5.51 15.86
CA GLU A 320 14.18 -6.26 14.65
C GLU A 320 13.05 -7.23 14.38
N PHE A 321 12.47 -7.18 13.18
CA PHE A 321 11.54 -8.17 12.66
C PHE A 321 12.30 -9.04 11.67
N ALA A 322 12.32 -10.34 11.90
CA ALA A 322 12.91 -11.30 10.99
C ALA A 322 11.80 -12.05 10.24
N GLU A 323 11.90 -12.08 8.93
CA GLU A 323 11.11 -12.95 8.08
C GLU A 323 11.91 -14.27 7.94
N PRO A 324 11.46 -15.38 8.55
CA PRO A 324 12.30 -16.57 8.73
C PRO A 324 12.62 -17.31 7.43
N GLU A 325 11.79 -17.17 6.40
CA GLU A 325 11.86 -17.99 5.19
C GLU A 325 12.78 -17.37 4.12
N SER A 326 12.75 -16.05 3.99
CA SER A 326 13.64 -15.26 3.14
C SER A 326 14.94 -14.84 3.84
N GLY A 327 14.99 -14.93 5.18
CA GLY A 327 16.11 -14.43 5.98
C GLY A 327 16.21 -12.90 6.00
N ILE A 328 15.19 -12.19 5.52
CA ILE A 328 15.13 -10.73 5.56
C ILE A 328 14.94 -10.27 6.99
N SER A 329 15.75 -9.29 7.42
CA SER A 329 15.58 -8.60 8.69
C SER A 329 15.25 -7.13 8.44
N MET A 330 14.20 -6.66 9.12
CA MET A 330 13.76 -5.27 9.13
C MET A 330 14.00 -4.68 10.51
N LEU A 331 14.75 -3.57 10.55
CA LEU A 331 14.92 -2.80 11.77
C LEU A 331 13.84 -1.71 11.87
N TYR A 332 13.39 -1.43 13.08
CA TYR A 332 12.48 -0.34 13.40
C TYR A 332 12.94 0.36 14.67
N TYR A 333 12.93 1.69 14.66
CA TYR A 333 13.17 2.48 15.85
C TYR A 333 11.84 3.00 16.40
N CYS A 334 11.75 3.05 17.72
CA CYS A 334 10.58 3.54 18.44
C CYS A 334 11.03 4.49 19.55
N TRP A 335 10.37 5.63 19.64
CA TRP A 335 10.54 6.58 20.74
C TRP A 335 9.16 7.07 21.18
N ASN A 336 8.79 6.87 22.45
CA ASN A 336 7.47 7.27 22.96
C ASN A 336 6.28 6.77 22.12
N ASN A 337 6.35 5.53 21.63
CA ASN A 337 5.40 4.91 20.69
C ASN A 337 5.37 5.51 19.27
N ILE A 338 6.27 6.44 18.96
CA ILE A 338 6.46 6.93 17.60
C ILE A 338 7.43 6.00 16.90
N HIS A 339 6.94 5.34 15.86
CA HIS A 339 7.72 4.44 15.02
C HIS A 339 8.38 5.22 13.90
N PHE A 340 9.67 5.01 13.73
CA PHE A 340 10.38 5.59 12.61
C PHE A 340 11.59 4.78 12.19
N GLY A 341 11.84 4.82 10.89
CA GLY A 341 13.10 4.40 10.29
C GLY A 341 13.46 2.94 10.50
N GLY A 342 14.66 2.65 10.03
CA GLY A 342 15.16 1.31 9.80
C GLY A 342 14.93 0.86 8.36
N GLY A 343 15.05 -0.44 8.12
CA GLY A 343 15.06 -0.94 6.75
C GLY A 343 15.65 -2.34 6.63
N ILE A 344 15.72 -2.78 5.38
CA ILE A 344 16.23 -4.08 4.97
C ILE A 344 17.69 -3.89 4.55
N ARG A 345 18.59 -4.56 5.26
CA ARG A 345 20.02 -4.53 4.95
C ARG A 345 20.27 -4.87 3.49
N GLY A 346 20.94 -3.96 2.77
CA GLY A 346 21.33 -4.16 1.36
C GLY A 346 20.28 -3.76 0.32
N LEU A 347 19.04 -3.42 0.73
CA LEU A 347 17.97 -3.06 -0.19
C LEU A 347 17.47 -1.63 0.03
N ALA A 348 17.03 -1.32 1.24
CA ALA A 348 16.47 -0.02 1.59
C ALA A 348 16.78 0.28 3.05
N TRP A 349 17.28 1.47 3.33
CA TRP A 349 17.65 1.86 4.66
C TRP A 349 17.30 3.31 4.93
N THR A 350 16.72 3.57 6.09
CA THR A 350 16.44 4.93 6.53
C THR A 350 17.20 5.26 7.80
N GLN A 351 17.92 6.38 7.76
CA GLN A 351 18.64 6.95 8.88
C GLN A 351 17.97 8.25 9.34
N VAL A 352 17.82 8.42 10.65
CA VAL A 352 17.34 9.68 11.22
C VAL A 352 18.49 10.69 11.23
N GLU A 353 18.25 11.86 10.64
CA GLU A 353 19.18 13.00 10.70
C GLU A 353 18.87 13.91 11.87
N ASN A 354 17.58 14.20 12.08
CA ASN A 354 17.14 15.13 13.10
C ASN A 354 15.76 14.73 13.63
N PHE A 355 15.53 15.04 14.89
CA PHE A 355 14.28 14.80 15.58
C PHE A 355 13.95 15.98 16.48
N SER A 356 12.76 16.56 16.34
CA SER A 356 12.26 17.63 17.22
C SER A 356 10.86 17.34 17.72
N GLU A 357 10.58 17.76 18.94
CA GLU A 357 9.24 17.64 19.56
C GLU A 357 8.35 18.84 19.22
N SER A 358 8.37 19.25 17.96
CA SER A 358 7.66 20.43 17.47
C SER A 358 7.18 20.22 16.04
N VAL A 359 6.12 20.93 15.66
CA VAL A 359 5.55 20.90 14.31
C VAL A 359 5.39 22.35 13.84
N PRO A 360 5.93 22.72 12.66
CA PRO A 360 5.76 24.06 12.11
C PRO A 360 4.29 24.38 11.80
N ASP A 361 3.92 25.64 11.99
CA ASP A 361 2.59 26.13 11.61
C ASP A 361 2.36 26.04 10.10
N GLY A 362 1.11 25.81 9.70
CA GLY A 362 0.70 25.83 8.29
C GLY A 362 1.10 24.61 7.45
N ILE A 363 1.78 23.61 8.02
CA ILE A 363 2.18 22.37 7.31
C ILE A 363 1.01 21.53 6.78
N PHE A 364 -0.21 21.83 7.26
CA PHE A 364 -1.46 21.17 6.90
C PHE A 364 -2.14 21.76 5.67
N LEU A 365 -1.59 22.85 5.12
CA LEU A 365 -2.08 23.47 3.90
C LEU A 365 -1.10 23.22 2.75
N PRO A 366 -1.59 23.10 1.51
CA PRO A 366 -0.70 23.16 0.35
C PRO A 366 0.21 24.39 0.45
N PRO A 367 1.53 24.24 0.23
CA PRO A 367 2.41 25.39 0.30
C PRO A 367 2.03 26.45 -0.73
N LYS A 368 2.28 27.73 -0.43
CA LYS A 368 1.79 28.87 -1.24
C LYS A 368 2.19 28.83 -2.71
N ASN A 369 3.31 28.18 -3.03
CA ASN A 369 3.83 28.04 -4.39
C ASN A 369 3.22 26.85 -5.16
N TYR A 370 2.19 26.19 -4.61
CA TYR A 370 1.47 25.11 -5.25
C TYR A 370 0.10 25.61 -5.70
N ARG A 371 -0.37 25.09 -6.83
CA ARG A 371 -1.72 25.34 -7.34
C ARG A 371 -2.53 24.05 -7.49
N PRO A 372 -3.87 24.09 -7.51
CA PRO A 372 -4.68 22.92 -7.81
C PRO A 372 -4.27 22.28 -9.14
N ARG A 373 -4.13 20.95 -9.20
CA ARG A 373 -3.85 20.25 -10.47
C ARG A 373 -4.91 20.54 -11.53
N ALA A 374 -6.15 20.74 -11.13
CA ALA A 374 -7.23 21.08 -12.06
C ALA A 374 -6.95 22.36 -12.87
N GLU A 375 -6.38 23.39 -12.24
CA GLU A 375 -6.01 24.64 -12.91
C GLU A 375 -4.88 24.42 -13.91
N TYR A 376 -3.82 23.72 -13.49
CA TYR A 376 -2.72 23.31 -14.36
C TYR A 376 -3.24 22.50 -15.56
N GLN A 377 -4.11 21.51 -15.32
CA GLN A 377 -4.63 20.63 -16.36
C GLN A 377 -5.48 21.38 -17.38
N ALA A 378 -6.24 22.41 -16.96
CA ALA A 378 -7.00 23.26 -17.88
C ALA A 378 -6.07 23.99 -18.86
N GLU A 379 -4.95 24.55 -18.39
CA GLU A 379 -3.94 25.20 -19.24
C GLU A 379 -3.27 24.21 -20.20
N ILE A 380 -2.90 23.02 -19.70
CA ILE A 380 -2.32 21.96 -20.53
C ILE A 380 -3.29 21.53 -21.63
N ASN A 381 -4.58 21.40 -21.33
CA ASN A 381 -5.59 20.99 -22.31
C ASN A 381 -5.67 22.00 -23.47
N VAL A 382 -5.62 23.30 -23.19
CA VAL A 382 -5.59 24.36 -24.23
C VAL A 382 -4.34 24.23 -25.12
N VAL A 383 -3.18 24.03 -24.50
CA VAL A 383 -1.90 23.86 -25.22
C VAL A 383 -1.92 22.62 -26.11
N VAL A 384 -2.40 21.49 -25.59
CA VAL A 384 -2.50 20.23 -26.32
C VAL A 384 -3.52 20.31 -27.44
N GLU A 385 -4.68 20.94 -27.22
CA GLU A 385 -5.71 21.11 -28.26
C GLU A 385 -5.18 21.95 -29.43
N ALA A 386 -4.49 23.06 -29.15
CA ALA A 386 -3.89 23.91 -30.17
C ALA A 386 -2.82 23.15 -30.98
N ALA A 387 -1.94 22.40 -30.29
CA ALA A 387 -0.93 21.57 -30.94
C ALA A 387 -1.56 20.44 -31.78
N GLY A 388 -2.64 19.83 -31.29
CA GLY A 388 -3.41 18.80 -32.02
C GLY A 388 -4.01 19.33 -33.32
N LYS A 389 -4.63 20.52 -33.30
CA LYS A 389 -5.13 21.20 -34.51
C LYS A 389 -4.00 21.46 -35.51
N LYS A 390 -2.84 21.91 -35.03
CA LYS A 390 -1.67 22.16 -35.88
C LYS A 390 -1.13 20.86 -36.49
N LEU A 391 -1.03 19.79 -35.70
CA LEU A 391 -0.59 18.48 -36.19
C LEU A 391 -1.54 17.96 -37.28
N GLN A 392 -2.85 18.07 -37.07
CA GLN A 392 -3.86 17.69 -38.07
C GLN A 392 -3.63 18.43 -39.39
N GLN A 393 -3.38 19.74 -39.35
CA GLN A 393 -3.07 20.52 -40.56
C GLN A 393 -1.80 20.03 -41.27
N HIS A 394 -0.75 19.66 -40.55
CA HIS A 394 0.51 19.18 -41.15
C HIS A 394 0.37 17.79 -41.76
N VAL A 395 -0.48 16.94 -41.17
CA VAL A 395 -0.69 15.56 -41.62
C VAL A 395 -1.79 15.48 -42.69
N GLN A 396 -2.65 16.49 -42.81
CA GLN A 396 -3.76 16.53 -43.77
C GLN A 396 -3.32 16.23 -45.22
N PRO A 397 -2.24 16.83 -45.78
CA PRO A 397 -1.81 16.53 -47.15
C PRO A 397 -1.39 15.07 -47.34
N PHE A 398 -0.79 14.45 -46.30
CA PHE A 398 -0.45 13.04 -46.32
C PHE A 398 -1.69 12.15 -46.27
N MET A 399 -2.68 12.52 -45.46
CA MET A 399 -3.97 11.79 -45.37
C MET A 399 -4.74 11.82 -46.69
N GLU A 400 -4.57 12.86 -47.50
CA GLU A 400 -5.23 13.03 -48.80
C GLU A 400 -4.52 12.29 -49.94
N THR A 401 -3.38 11.64 -49.70
CA THR A 401 -2.70 10.83 -50.71
C THR A 401 -3.55 9.65 -51.17
N PRO A 402 -3.50 9.25 -52.47
CA PRO A 402 -4.25 8.11 -52.99
C PRO A 402 -4.01 6.82 -52.22
N GLU A 403 -2.78 6.59 -51.76
CA GLU A 403 -2.36 5.40 -51.01
C GLU A 403 -3.04 5.35 -49.63
N VAL A 404 -3.07 6.47 -48.91
CA VAL A 404 -3.70 6.55 -47.59
C VAL A 404 -5.23 6.51 -47.71
N GLN A 405 -5.80 7.12 -48.74
CA GLN A 405 -7.24 7.03 -49.02
C GLN A 405 -7.66 5.60 -49.42
N ALA A 406 -6.84 4.89 -50.19
CA ALA A 406 -7.07 3.48 -50.52
C ALA A 406 -7.01 2.60 -49.26
N LEU A 407 -6.02 2.82 -48.39
CA LEU A 407 -5.92 2.15 -47.09
C LEU A 407 -7.13 2.44 -46.19
N LYS A 408 -7.57 3.70 -46.12
CA LYS A 408 -8.74 4.10 -45.35
C LYS A 408 -10.00 3.41 -45.88
N THR A 409 -10.20 3.43 -47.19
CA THR A 409 -11.34 2.77 -47.86
C THR A 409 -11.34 1.26 -47.60
N PHE A 410 -10.16 0.63 -47.67
CA PHE A 410 -9.99 -0.79 -47.36
C PHE A 410 -10.33 -1.10 -45.89
N LEU A 411 -9.81 -0.31 -44.94
CA LEU A 411 -10.09 -0.48 -43.51
C LEU A 411 -11.57 -0.25 -43.18
N GLU A 412 -12.22 0.73 -43.79
CA GLU A 412 -13.66 0.97 -43.64
C GLU A 412 -14.50 -0.18 -44.21
N ALA A 413 -14.10 -0.73 -45.37
CA ALA A 413 -14.74 -1.90 -45.97
C ALA A 413 -14.58 -3.16 -45.10
N GLU A 414 -13.39 -3.40 -44.55
CA GLU A 414 -13.13 -4.51 -43.62
C GLU A 414 -13.91 -4.35 -42.31
N THR A 415 -13.94 -3.15 -41.73
CA THR A 415 -14.70 -2.89 -40.49
C THR A 415 -16.20 -3.08 -40.71
N ARG A 416 -16.72 -2.65 -41.87
CA ARG A 416 -18.12 -2.86 -42.26
C ARG A 416 -18.41 -4.35 -42.55
N ALA A 417 -17.49 -5.06 -43.19
CA ALA A 417 -17.60 -6.51 -43.43
C ALA A 417 -17.54 -7.33 -42.13
N GLN A 418 -16.75 -6.89 -41.14
CA GLN A 418 -16.69 -7.50 -39.80
C GLN A 418 -17.94 -7.18 -38.97
N GLY A 419 -18.48 -5.96 -39.07
CA GLY A 419 -19.77 -5.59 -38.47
C GLY A 419 -20.93 -6.41 -39.03
N VAL A 420 -20.98 -6.59 -40.36
CA VAL A 420 -21.98 -7.43 -41.04
C VAL A 420 -21.79 -8.92 -40.72
N LYS A 421 -20.55 -9.42 -40.58
CA LYS A 421 -20.31 -10.79 -40.10
C LYS A 421 -20.79 -10.99 -38.66
N ASN A 422 -20.60 -10.02 -37.77
CA ASN A 422 -21.08 -10.10 -36.39
C ASN A 422 -22.61 -10.02 -36.28
N GLU A 423 -23.31 -9.40 -37.24
CA GLU A 423 -24.78 -9.45 -37.34
C GLU A 423 -25.30 -10.76 -37.94
N ILE A 424 -24.52 -11.44 -38.80
CA ILE A 424 -24.91 -12.72 -39.43
C ILE A 424 -24.53 -13.94 -38.56
N THR A 425 -23.57 -13.83 -37.65
CA THR A 425 -23.18 -14.90 -36.71
C THR A 425 -23.85 -14.82 -35.34
N ASN A 426 -24.84 -13.95 -35.16
CA ASN A 426 -25.67 -13.92 -33.95
C ASN A 426 -27.14 -14.22 -34.31
N PRO A 427 -27.55 -15.50 -34.37
CA PRO A 427 -28.94 -15.89 -34.18
C PRO A 427 -29.43 -15.64 -32.75
#